data_AF-A0A7U9SFP0-F1
#
_entry.id   AF-A0A7U9SFP0-F1
#
_cell.length_a   1.000
_cell.length_b   1.000
_cell.length_c   1.000
_cell.angle_alpha   90.00
_cell.angle_beta   90.00
_cell.angle_gamma   90.00
#
_symmetry.space_group_name_H-M   'P 1'
#
loop_
_entity.id
_entity.type
_entity.pdbx_description
1 polymer ?
#
loop_
_entity_poly.entity_id
_entity_poly.type
_entity_poly.pdbx_seq_one_letter_code
_entity_poly.pdbx_strand_id
1 'polypeptide(L)'
;MMENGGKLLEVQMGEIPVAVEYWKNTYQMNDNQVKMMLLLYEKKSAMPNQTITLSKEEVAILGIKNEDGRIESKESFAEIDIFWE
;
A
#
# COMPACT_ATOMS: atom_id res chain seq x y z
N MET A 1 -1.49 29.76 1.31
CA MET A 1 -0.39 28.94 1.85
C MET A 1 -0.94 28.16 3.04
N MET A 2 -1.47 26.96 2.82
CA MET A 2 -1.83 26.01 3.90
C MET A 2 -0.59 25.16 4.16
N GLU A 3 0.42 25.76 4.80
CA GLU A 3 1.69 25.08 5.10
C GLU A 3 1.59 24.15 6.33
N ASN A 4 0.43 24.08 6.99
CA ASN A 4 0.24 23.35 8.25
C ASN A 4 -0.88 22.30 8.13
N GLY A 5 -0.62 21.16 7.49
CA GLY A 5 -1.46 19.95 7.54
C GLY A 5 -2.71 19.92 6.65
N GLY A 6 -3.24 21.07 6.23
CA GLY A 6 -4.46 21.12 5.40
C GLY A 6 -4.32 20.40 4.04
N LYS A 7 -3.12 20.39 3.47
CA LYS A 7 -2.80 19.61 2.26
C LYS A 7 -3.01 18.10 2.43
N LEU A 8 -2.82 17.56 3.64
CA LEU A 8 -3.07 16.14 3.92
C LEU A 8 -4.57 15.82 3.80
N LEU A 9 -5.43 16.72 4.30
CA LEU A 9 -6.88 16.56 4.22
C LEU A 9 -7.37 16.67 2.78
N GLU A 10 -6.81 17.58 1.98
CA GLU A 10 -7.12 17.69 0.55
C GLU A 10 -6.81 16.39 -0.20
N VAL A 11 -5.68 15.75 0.12
CA VAL A 11 -5.28 14.46 -0.49
C VAL A 11 -6.19 13.32 -0.01
N GLN A 12 -6.47 13.24 1.29
CA GLN A 12 -7.28 12.17 1.87
C GLN A 12 -8.77 12.24 1.50
N MET A 13 -9.28 13.45 1.25
CA MET A 13 -10.66 13.69 0.82
C MET A 13 -10.80 13.83 -0.71
N GLY A 14 -9.69 13.80 -1.43
CA GLY A 14 -9.64 13.94 -2.88
C GLY A 14 -9.98 12.65 -3.62
N GLU A 15 -10.02 12.74 -4.94
CA GLU A 15 -10.19 11.57 -5.79
C GLU A 15 -8.98 10.64 -5.71
N ILE A 16 -9.21 9.32 -5.82
CA ILE A 16 -8.16 8.29 -5.73
C ILE A 16 -6.95 8.60 -6.63
N PRO A 17 -7.09 9.02 -7.91
CA PRO A 17 -5.94 9.33 -8.75
C PRO A 17 -5.04 10.43 -8.18
N VAL A 18 -5.63 11.47 -7.57
CA VAL A 18 -4.90 12.58 -6.95
C VAL A 18 -4.12 12.08 -5.73
N ALA A 19 -4.74 11.23 -4.91
CA ALA A 19 -4.09 10.64 -3.75
C ALA A 19 -2.92 9.72 -4.14
N VAL A 20 -3.12 8.88 -5.17
CA VAL A 20 -2.08 8.00 -5.70
C VAL A 20 -0.89 8.78 -6.24
N GLU A 21 -1.13 9.83 -7.04
CA GLU A 21 -0.06 10.67 -7.57
C GLU A 21 0.72 11.37 -6.46
N TYR A 22 0.01 11.91 -5.46
CA TYR A 22 0.63 12.55 -4.31
C TYR A 22 1.53 11.58 -3.54
N TRP A 23 1.04 10.39 -3.19
CA TRP A 23 1.82 9.40 -2.44
C TRP A 23 2.99 8.84 -3.25
N LYS A 24 2.78 8.57 -4.55
CA LYS A 24 3.84 8.12 -5.45
C LYS A 24 5.01 9.09 -5.47
N ASN A 25 4.73 10.39 -5.60
CA ASN A 25 5.76 11.43 -5.63
C ASN A 25 6.38 11.69 -4.24
N THR A 26 5.56 11.75 -3.20
CA THR A 26 6.01 12.08 -1.83
C THR A 26 6.89 10.99 -1.24
N TYR A 27 6.53 9.72 -1.44
CA TYR A 27 7.26 8.56 -0.89
C TYR A 27 8.15 7.87 -1.94
N GLN A 28 8.28 8.45 -3.13
CA GLN A 28 9.08 7.92 -4.24
C GLN A 28 8.74 6.45 -4.57
N MET A 29 7.46 6.12 -4.57
CA MET A 29 6.99 4.76 -4.80
C MET A 29 7.23 4.36 -6.25
N ASN A 30 7.70 3.13 -6.45
CA ASN A 30 7.71 2.51 -7.77
C ASN A 30 6.32 1.98 -8.17
N ASP A 31 6.14 1.65 -9.44
CA ASP A 31 4.84 1.21 -9.96
C ASP A 31 4.31 -0.06 -9.30
N ASN A 32 5.20 -0.95 -8.85
CA ASN A 32 4.83 -2.17 -8.14
C ASN A 32 4.28 -1.87 -6.74
N GLN A 33 4.90 -0.94 -6.01
CA GLN A 33 4.43 -0.48 -4.71
C GLN A 33 3.07 0.22 -4.83
N VAL A 34 2.86 1.02 -5.88
CA VAL A 34 1.55 1.64 -6.15
C VAL A 34 0.49 0.60 -6.45
N LYS A 35 0.81 -0.42 -7.28
CA LYS A 35 -0.10 -1.54 -7.57
C LYS A 35 -0.47 -2.31 -6.30
N MET A 36 0.50 -2.63 -5.45
CA MET A 36 0.26 -3.32 -4.18
C MET A 36 -0.64 -2.49 -3.26
N MET A 37 -0.38 -1.19 -3.12
CA MET A 37 -1.21 -0.30 -2.30
C MET A 37 -2.67 -0.26 -2.79
N LEU A 38 -2.89 -0.15 -4.10
CA LEU A 38 -4.25 -0.16 -4.67
C LEU A 38 -4.96 -1.50 -4.46
N LEU A 39 -4.26 -2.62 -4.66
CA LEU A 39 -4.78 -3.96 -4.37
C LEU A 39 -5.25 -4.08 -2.91
N LEU A 40 -4.42 -3.64 -1.95
CA LEU A 40 -4.75 -3.67 -0.53
C LEU A 40 -5.96 -2.78 -0.21
N TYR A 41 -6.02 -1.59 -0.81
CA TYR A 41 -7.15 -0.68 -0.67
C TYR A 41 -8.46 -1.30 -1.18
N GLU A 42 -8.43 -1.96 -2.35
CA GLU A 42 -9.60 -2.65 -2.92
C GLU A 42 -10.07 -3.79 -2.02
N LYS A 43 -9.15 -4.65 -1.54
CA LYS A 43 -9.47 -5.74 -0.62
C LYS A 43 -10.09 -5.21 0.68
N LYS A 44 -9.50 -4.17 1.27
CA LYS A 44 -10.02 -3.57 2.51
C LYS A 44 -11.37 -2.90 2.30
N SER A 45 -11.59 -2.27 1.16
CA SER A 45 -12.86 -1.62 0.83
C SER A 45 -13.98 -2.65 0.61
N ALA A 46 -13.67 -3.78 -0.04
CA ALA A 46 -14.63 -4.84 -0.28
C ALA A 46 -14.98 -5.63 0.99
N MET A 47 -13.99 -5.90 1.85
CA MET A 47 -14.13 -6.77 3.03
C MET A 47 -13.43 -6.14 4.25
N PRO A 48 -13.99 -5.06 4.84
CA PRO A 48 -13.30 -4.22 5.82
C PRO A 48 -12.91 -4.92 7.12
N ASN A 49 -13.68 -5.93 7.52
CA ASN A 49 -13.47 -6.68 8.76
C ASN A 49 -12.72 -8.00 8.55
N GLN A 50 -12.37 -8.33 7.31
CA GLN A 50 -11.63 -9.55 7.04
C GLN A 50 -10.12 -9.26 7.11
N THR A 51 -9.39 -10.22 7.69
CA THR A 51 -7.95 -10.27 7.59
C THR A 51 -7.54 -10.38 6.12
N ILE A 52 -6.58 -9.56 5.70
CA ILE A 52 -6.05 -9.63 4.34
C ILE A 52 -4.97 -10.70 4.32
N THR A 53 -5.16 -11.72 3.48
CA THR A 53 -4.10 -12.68 3.13
C THR A 53 -3.76 -12.51 1.66
N LEU A 54 -2.47 -12.31 1.38
CA LEU A 54 -1.92 -12.17 0.03
C LEU A 54 -1.59 -13.54 -0.55
N SER A 55 -2.05 -13.80 -1.78
CA SER A 55 -1.63 -14.99 -2.53
C SER A 55 -0.18 -14.87 -3.01
N LYS A 56 0.41 -15.97 -3.47
CA LYS A 56 1.77 -15.97 -4.05
C LYS A 56 1.91 -15.02 -5.23
N GLU A 57 0.88 -14.93 -6.08
CA GLU A 57 0.84 -14.03 -7.24
C GLU A 57 0.79 -12.56 -6.79
N GLU A 58 0.05 -12.26 -5.73
CA GLU A 58 -0.05 -10.91 -5.18
C GLU A 58 1.26 -10.50 -4.52
N VAL A 59 1.90 -11.40 -3.76
CA VAL A 59 3.24 -11.16 -3.21
C VAL A 59 4.27 -10.90 -4.32
N ALA A 60 4.15 -11.59 -5.47
CA ALA A 60 5.06 -11.38 -6.60
C ALA A 60 5.04 -9.94 -7.14
N ILE A 61 3.96 -9.18 -6.91
CA ILE A 61 3.87 -7.76 -7.27
C ILE A 61 4.98 -6.96 -6.59
N LEU A 62 5.36 -7.29 -5.35
CA LEU A 62 6.39 -6.57 -4.60
C LEU A 62 7.76 -6.60 -5.29
N GLY A 63 8.00 -7.56 -6.20
CA GLY A 63 9.24 -7.64 -6.97
C GLY A 63 10.48 -7.91 -6.11
N ILE A 64 10.29 -8.51 -4.93
CA ILE A 64 11.35 -8.85 -3.98
C ILE A 64 12.29 -9.87 -4.62
N LYS A 65 13.60 -9.60 -4.56
CA LYS A 65 14.62 -10.37 -5.27
C LYS A 65 15.44 -11.31 -4.38
N ASN A 66 15.40 -11.11 -3.07
CA ASN A 66 16.20 -11.84 -2.09
C ASN A 66 15.34 -12.32 -0.92
N GLU A 67 15.86 -13.28 -0.17
CA GLU A 67 15.14 -13.87 0.96
C GLU A 67 15.03 -12.89 2.13
N ASP A 68 16.07 -12.09 2.40
CA ASP A 68 16.05 -11.11 3.49
C ASP A 68 14.91 -10.08 3.29
N GLY A 69 14.79 -9.53 2.08
CA GLY A 69 13.71 -8.60 1.75
C GLY A 69 12.33 -9.26 1.77
N ARG A 70 12.25 -10.58 1.56
CA ARG A 70 11.01 -11.35 1.69
C ARG A 70 10.60 -11.44 3.15
N ILE A 71 11.54 -11.78 4.03
CA ILE A 71 11.31 -11.90 5.47
C ILE A 71 10.92 -10.53 6.05
N GLU A 72 11.71 -9.49 5.78
CA GLU A 72 11.44 -8.13 6.28
C GLU A 72 10.08 -7.60 5.81
N SER A 73 9.73 -7.84 4.53
CA SER A 73 8.43 -7.45 4.00
C SER A 73 7.29 -8.23 4.66
N LYS A 74 7.47 -9.55 4.85
CA LYS A 74 6.45 -10.38 5.50
C LYS A 74 6.20 -9.94 6.95
N GLU A 75 7.26 -9.61 7.69
CA GLU A 75 7.17 -9.10 9.06
C GLU A 75 6.48 -7.73 9.09
N SER A 76 6.90 -6.79 8.24
CA SER A 76 6.30 -5.45 8.17
C SER A 76 4.81 -5.47 7.81
N PHE A 77 4.40 -6.37 6.93
CA PHE A 77 2.99 -6.55 6.57
C PHE A 77 2.18 -7.16 7.74
N ALA A 78 2.76 -8.09 8.48
CA ALA A 78 2.10 -8.71 9.63
C ALA A 78 1.84 -7.71 10.77
N GLU A 79 2.69 -6.68 10.95
CA GLU A 79 2.49 -5.61 11.93
C GLU A 79 1.22 -4.78 11.67
N ILE A 80 0.66 -4.83 10.46
CA ILE A 80 -0.56 -4.13 10.06
C ILE A 80 -1.68 -5.11 9.65
N ASP A 81 -1.66 -6.32 10.20
CA ASP A 81 -2.67 -7.38 10.01
C ASP A 81 -2.83 -7.84 8.53
N ILE A 82 -1.74 -7.82 7.76
CA ILE A 82 -1.69 -8.38 6.41
C ILE A 82 -0.75 -9.59 6.40
N PHE A 83 -1.30 -10.75 6.05
CA PHE A 83 -0.57 -12.02 6.06
C PHE A 83 -0.35 -12.54 4.64
N TRP A 84 0.55 -13.50 4.50
CA TRP A 84 0.90 -14.11 3.21
C TRP A 84 0.56 -15.60 3.29
N GLU A 85 0.05 -16.17 2.20
CA GLU A 85 -0.22 -17.61 2.06
C GLU A 85 1.05 -18.47 2.05
#